data_AF-A0A7S1U6B6-F1
#
_entry.id   AF-A0A7S1U6B6-F1
#
_cell.length_a   1.000
_cell.length_b   1.000
_cell.length_c   1.000
_cell.angle_alpha   90.00
_cell.angle_beta   90.00
_cell.angle_gamma   90.00
#
_symmetry.space_group_name_H-M   'P 1'
#
loop_
_entity.id
_entity.type
_entity.pdbx_description
1 polymer ?
#
loop_
_entity_poly.entity_id
_entity_poly.type
_entity_poly.pdbx_seq_one_letter_code
_entity_poly.pdbx_strand_id
1 'polypeptide(L)'
;MGVGGALGLTLLTVLVVLLLGVAPRRRSKDAASATAVTTPAATAAKDSGGGGGATVKLASLDAKAVPEQLRVSHYFDLRSNPLAHAELLTFAHDVVDVLNRIPSYCVSWLRRNSFAHRGFEDATFLTDDEWPEDCEFMLHGSLYVFVDTEAGDTIFAPDRIIGGRKAEANFKMEPIDLGSQQPVADSKVPDPNAQREQAVNARAQKPAAAAVGTAGGGLHVCRGSSVIGATLDTSAGGIFIGRGARIEPGVVVKGPAIIGAGSSILSGAYLRGPVIIGQEVCVRCEVKNAMFMDRASLTHPGYVGDSIIGYNASLGCQAVISNLGLLGSKSVIVSVGETAYDLGRRKIGGFIGDHSRIGSNSVIDPGTFVGPHVHVYSLSKLRSGFYGPREVIKSTCNLERAPLDMDKLSRRQQRR
;
A
#
# COMPACT_ATOMS: atom_id res chain seq x y z
N MET A 1 8.00 33.93 73.94
CA MET A 1 8.64 33.66 72.64
C MET A 1 8.61 32.17 72.41
N GLY A 2 8.10 31.73 71.26
CA GLY A 2 8.35 30.38 70.74
C GLY A 2 7.27 29.32 70.95
N VAL A 3 6.75 28.88 69.80
CA VAL A 3 6.44 27.49 69.41
C VAL A 3 5.09 26.86 69.83
N GLY A 4 4.22 26.67 68.82
CA GLY A 4 3.80 25.33 68.41
C GLY A 4 2.34 24.94 68.57
N GLY A 5 1.70 24.52 67.46
CA GLY A 5 0.74 23.40 67.50
C GLY A 5 -0.62 23.56 66.81
N ALA A 6 -0.66 23.28 65.50
CA ALA A 6 -1.70 22.51 64.79
C ALA A 6 -3.20 22.79 65.04
N LEU A 7 -3.85 23.50 64.11
CA LEU A 7 -5.28 23.37 63.78
C LEU A 7 -5.50 23.95 62.38
N GLY A 8 -5.62 23.09 61.37
CA GLY A 8 -5.82 23.57 60.00
C GLY A 8 -5.88 22.47 58.96
N LEU A 9 -6.86 21.56 59.05
CA LEU A 9 -7.27 20.74 57.90
C LEU A 9 -8.65 20.08 58.14
N THR A 10 -9.74 20.84 58.16
CA THR A 10 -11.10 20.21 58.12
C THR A 10 -12.24 21.17 57.72
N LEU A 11 -12.00 22.17 56.86
CA LEU A 11 -13.11 23.05 56.43
C LEU A 11 -13.15 23.43 54.94
N LEU A 12 -12.34 22.79 54.09
CA LEU A 12 -12.26 23.12 52.65
C LEU A 12 -12.73 21.97 51.72
N THR A 13 -13.46 20.98 52.24
CA THR A 13 -13.94 19.83 51.45
C THR A 13 -15.46 19.80 51.28
N VAL A 14 -16.20 20.80 51.80
CA VAL A 14 -17.68 20.79 51.82
C VAL A 14 -18.31 21.83 50.86
N LEU A 15 -17.52 22.64 50.15
CA LEU A 15 -18.05 23.78 49.36
C LEU A 15 -17.93 23.66 47.82
N VAL A 16 -17.87 22.44 47.25
CA VAL A 16 -17.89 22.27 45.77
C VAL A 16 -18.93 21.24 45.30
N VAL A 17 -19.71 20.63 46.20
CA VAL A 17 -20.67 19.55 45.84
C VAL A 17 -22.11 20.07 45.56
N LEU A 18 -22.34 21.39 45.53
CA LEU A 18 -23.71 21.95 45.51
C LEU A 18 -24.02 22.96 44.39
N LEU A 19 -23.25 22.97 43.29
CA LEU A 19 -23.60 23.75 42.10
C LEU A 19 -23.43 22.89 40.84
N LEU A 20 -24.58 22.54 40.25
CA LEU A 20 -24.88 22.01 38.90
C LEU A 20 -25.69 20.70 38.92
N GLY A 21 -26.94 20.81 39.37
CA GLY A 21 -27.99 19.87 39.02
C GLY A 21 -28.57 20.19 37.64
N VAL A 22 -28.43 19.28 36.68
CA VAL A 22 -29.33 19.16 35.51
C VAL A 22 -29.63 17.68 35.27
N ALA A 23 -30.92 17.40 35.14
CA ALA A 23 -31.63 16.11 35.26
C ALA A 23 -31.28 15.02 34.21
N PRO A 24 -31.62 13.74 34.49
CA PRO A 24 -31.49 12.64 33.54
C PRO A 24 -32.56 12.72 32.44
N ARG A 25 -32.15 12.76 31.17
CA ARG A 25 -33.09 12.73 30.03
C ARG A 25 -33.70 11.34 29.86
N ARG A 26 -35.04 11.32 29.91
CA ARG A 26 -35.93 10.19 29.62
C ARG A 26 -35.72 9.66 28.19
N ARG A 27 -35.79 8.33 28.06
CA ARG A 27 -36.03 7.59 26.81
C ARG A 27 -37.34 8.08 26.17
N SER A 28 -37.28 8.62 24.96
CA SER A 28 -38.42 8.64 24.05
C SER A 28 -38.36 7.38 23.19
N LYS A 29 -39.38 6.54 23.36
CA LYS A 29 -39.83 5.62 22.32
C LYS A 29 -40.40 6.52 21.22
N ASP A 30 -39.85 6.44 20.02
CA ASP A 30 -40.63 6.58 18.80
C ASP A 30 -39.98 5.71 17.72
N ALA A 31 -40.83 4.85 17.17
CA ALA A 31 -40.51 3.91 16.13
C ALA A 31 -40.44 4.65 14.79
N ALA A 32 -39.34 4.45 14.06
CA ALA A 32 -39.32 4.57 12.62
C ALA A 32 -38.45 3.44 12.08
N SER A 33 -39.07 2.61 11.26
CA SER A 33 -38.60 1.33 10.72
C SER A 33 -37.27 1.44 9.98
N ALA A 34 -36.20 0.96 10.60
CA ALA A 34 -35.02 0.49 9.88
C ALA A 34 -35.19 -1.02 9.68
N THR A 35 -35.50 -1.42 8.44
CA THR A 35 -35.54 -2.82 8.03
C THR A 35 -34.14 -3.39 8.21
N ALA A 36 -33.93 -4.08 9.33
CA ALA A 36 -32.72 -4.81 9.60
C ALA A 36 -32.59 -5.93 8.55
N VAL A 37 -31.77 -5.71 7.54
CA VAL A 37 -31.20 -6.83 6.78
C VAL A 37 -30.19 -7.46 7.72
N THR A 38 -30.64 -8.46 8.46
CA THR A 38 -29.77 -9.37 9.21
C THR A 38 -28.87 -10.11 8.24
N THR A 39 -27.65 -9.63 8.05
CA THR A 39 -26.59 -10.45 7.46
C THR A 39 -26.24 -11.52 8.50
N PRO A 40 -26.33 -12.82 8.17
CA PRO A 40 -25.90 -13.83 9.12
C PRO A 40 -24.39 -13.69 9.34
N ALA A 41 -23.99 -13.85 10.60
CA ALA A 41 -22.59 -13.93 11.00
C ALA A 41 -21.84 -14.84 10.03
N ALA A 42 -20.77 -14.34 9.42
CA ALA A 42 -19.85 -15.14 8.63
C ALA A 42 -19.19 -16.17 9.55
N THR A 43 -19.86 -17.30 9.74
CA THR A 43 -19.31 -18.48 10.38
C THR A 43 -18.10 -18.91 9.55
N ALA A 44 -16.95 -18.93 10.21
CA ALA A 44 -15.76 -19.60 9.70
C ALA A 44 -16.17 -21.01 9.24
N ALA A 45 -16.13 -21.25 7.93
CA ALA A 45 -16.33 -22.57 7.37
C ALA A 45 -15.22 -23.49 7.93
N LYS A 46 -15.65 -24.45 8.75
CA LYS A 46 -14.87 -25.64 9.09
C LYS A 46 -14.65 -26.46 7.82
N ASP A 47 -13.45 -27.02 7.71
CA ASP A 47 -13.21 -28.23 6.93
C ASP A 47 -14.23 -29.31 7.29
N SER A 48 -15.06 -29.71 6.31
CA SER A 48 -15.34 -31.10 5.96
C SER A 48 -16.51 -31.19 4.97
N GLY A 49 -16.28 -31.82 3.80
CA GLY A 49 -17.32 -32.56 3.07
C GLY A 49 -18.23 -31.77 2.13
N GLY A 50 -18.03 -32.01 0.83
CA GLY A 50 -19.11 -32.28 -0.13
C GLY A 50 -20.24 -31.24 -0.27
N GLY A 51 -19.94 -30.06 -0.79
CA GLY A 51 -20.92 -29.13 -1.34
C GLY A 51 -20.35 -28.45 -2.58
N GLY A 52 -20.52 -29.07 -3.75
CA GLY A 52 -19.90 -28.64 -5.02
C GLY A 52 -20.54 -27.38 -5.60
N GLY A 53 -20.36 -26.22 -4.95
CA GLY A 53 -20.50 -24.93 -5.62
C GLY A 53 -19.32 -24.75 -6.57
N ALA A 54 -19.59 -24.52 -7.86
CA ALA A 54 -18.53 -24.34 -8.84
C ALA A 54 -17.69 -23.10 -8.49
N THR A 55 -16.40 -23.30 -8.20
CA THR A 55 -15.46 -22.19 -8.02
C THR A 55 -15.18 -21.55 -9.38
N VAL A 56 -15.52 -20.27 -9.51
CA VAL A 56 -15.34 -19.50 -10.73
C VAL A 56 -13.96 -18.84 -10.71
N LYS A 57 -13.19 -18.96 -11.79
CA LYS A 57 -11.92 -18.22 -11.92
C LYS A 57 -12.21 -16.76 -12.25
N LEU A 58 -11.79 -15.84 -11.39
CA LEU A 58 -12.05 -14.40 -11.59
C LEU A 58 -11.51 -13.90 -12.94
N ALA A 59 -10.29 -14.31 -13.29
CA ALA A 59 -9.64 -13.95 -14.55
C ALA A 59 -10.34 -14.48 -15.82
N SER A 60 -11.29 -15.40 -15.69
CA SER A 60 -12.06 -15.94 -16.83
C SER A 60 -13.37 -15.22 -17.10
N LEU A 61 -13.77 -14.30 -16.21
CA LEU A 61 -15.00 -13.54 -16.35
C LEU A 61 -14.82 -12.39 -17.33
N ASP A 62 -15.91 -12.01 -17.99
CA ASP A 62 -15.98 -10.72 -18.68
C ASP A 62 -16.17 -9.59 -17.65
N ALA A 63 -15.70 -8.38 -17.99
CA ALA A 63 -15.75 -7.21 -17.08
C ALA A 63 -17.17 -6.90 -16.55
N LYS A 64 -18.21 -7.16 -17.36
CA LYS A 64 -19.61 -6.97 -16.95
C LYS A 64 -20.09 -8.02 -15.94
N ALA A 65 -19.49 -9.21 -15.97
CA ALA A 65 -19.82 -10.34 -15.11
C ALA A 65 -19.03 -10.33 -13.78
N VAL A 66 -18.02 -9.46 -13.64
CA VAL A 66 -17.32 -9.25 -12.37
C VAL A 66 -18.30 -8.72 -11.32
N PRO A 67 -18.42 -9.36 -10.14
CA PRO A 67 -19.25 -8.87 -9.04
C PRO A 67 -18.85 -7.48 -8.58
N GLU A 68 -19.81 -6.67 -8.12
CA GLU A 68 -19.57 -5.29 -7.71
C GLU A 68 -18.45 -5.18 -6.65
N GLN A 69 -18.43 -6.11 -5.69
CA GLN A 69 -17.46 -6.16 -4.59
C GLN A 69 -16.03 -6.46 -5.06
N LEU A 70 -15.82 -6.89 -6.30
CA LEU A 70 -14.49 -7.12 -6.86
C LEU A 70 -14.09 -6.03 -7.88
N ARG A 71 -14.97 -5.06 -8.15
CA ARG A 71 -14.70 -3.94 -9.06
C ARG A 71 -13.88 -2.86 -8.37
N VAL A 72 -13.00 -2.23 -9.14
CA VAL A 72 -12.15 -1.11 -8.70
C VAL A 72 -12.98 0.06 -8.16
N SER A 73 -14.07 0.41 -8.87
CA SER A 73 -14.94 1.54 -8.51
C SER A 73 -15.71 1.36 -7.21
N HIS A 74 -15.74 0.15 -6.64
CA HIS A 74 -16.36 -0.10 -5.34
C HIS A 74 -15.50 0.42 -4.18
N TYR A 75 -14.19 0.53 -4.38
CA TYR A 75 -13.23 0.91 -3.32
C TYR A 75 -12.64 2.30 -3.50
N PHE A 76 -12.48 2.73 -4.76
CA PHE A 76 -11.69 3.91 -5.11
C PHE A 76 -12.48 4.88 -5.99
N ASP A 77 -12.66 6.12 -5.53
CA ASP A 77 -13.30 7.18 -6.30
C ASP A 77 -12.25 8.04 -7.03
N LEU A 78 -11.90 7.59 -8.24
CA LEU A 78 -10.94 8.27 -9.11
C LEU A 78 -11.43 9.60 -9.69
N ARG A 79 -12.74 9.91 -9.60
CA ARG A 79 -13.28 11.18 -10.10
C ARG A 79 -13.07 12.28 -9.08
N SER A 80 -13.38 11.98 -7.82
CA SER A 80 -13.19 12.92 -6.72
C SER A 80 -11.74 13.00 -6.27
N ASN A 81 -10.99 11.90 -6.40
CA ASN A 81 -9.60 11.78 -5.97
C ASN A 81 -8.72 11.38 -7.17
N PRO A 82 -8.34 12.35 -8.05
CA PRO A 82 -7.50 12.05 -9.19
C PRO A 82 -6.12 11.59 -8.73
N LEU A 83 -5.58 10.59 -9.43
CA LEU A 83 -4.31 9.97 -9.09
C LEU A 83 -3.38 9.99 -10.31
N ALA A 84 -2.10 10.34 -10.11
CA ALA A 84 -1.09 10.32 -11.18
C ALA A 84 -0.97 8.95 -11.87
N HIS A 85 -1.28 7.89 -11.14
CA HIS A 85 -1.26 6.50 -11.60
C HIS A 85 -2.64 5.96 -12.00
N ALA A 86 -3.63 6.82 -12.29
CA ALA A 86 -4.99 6.39 -12.63
C ALA A 86 -5.05 5.40 -13.80
N GLU A 87 -4.12 5.47 -14.77
CA GLU A 87 -3.99 4.51 -15.88
C GLU A 87 -3.95 3.05 -15.41
N LEU A 88 -3.31 2.79 -14.26
CA LEU A 88 -3.21 1.46 -13.67
C LEU A 88 -4.60 0.93 -13.25
N LEU A 89 -5.50 1.82 -12.81
CA LEU A 89 -6.82 1.47 -12.29
C LEU A 89 -7.91 1.54 -13.36
N THR A 90 -7.88 2.54 -14.24
CA THR A 90 -8.93 2.78 -15.26
C THR A 90 -9.10 1.61 -16.21
N PHE A 91 -7.99 0.97 -16.60
CA PHE A 91 -8.00 -0.15 -17.55
C PHE A 91 -8.04 -1.52 -16.88
N ALA A 92 -8.13 -1.58 -15.55
CA ALA A 92 -8.10 -2.85 -14.84
C ALA A 92 -9.47 -3.54 -14.93
N HIS A 93 -9.41 -4.85 -15.13
CA HIS A 93 -10.61 -5.68 -15.21
C HIS A 93 -11.35 -5.76 -13.85
N ASP A 94 -10.57 -5.90 -12.78
CA ASP A 94 -11.01 -6.02 -11.41
C ASP A 94 -9.89 -5.55 -10.47
N VAL A 95 -10.16 -5.48 -9.17
CA VAL A 95 -9.18 -4.96 -8.21
C VAL A 95 -7.96 -5.87 -8.04
N VAL A 96 -8.07 -7.18 -8.30
CA VAL A 96 -6.95 -8.11 -8.27
C VAL A 96 -6.08 -7.96 -9.51
N ASP A 97 -6.68 -7.65 -10.66
CA ASP A 97 -5.96 -7.29 -11.89
C ASP A 97 -5.08 -6.05 -11.71
N VAL A 98 -5.53 -5.03 -10.96
CA VAL A 98 -4.69 -3.87 -10.58
C VAL A 98 -3.39 -4.34 -9.93
N LEU A 99 -3.50 -5.22 -8.92
CA LEU A 99 -2.35 -5.78 -8.21
C LEU A 99 -1.44 -6.61 -9.12
N ASN A 100 -2.00 -7.35 -10.09
CA ASN A 100 -1.22 -8.10 -11.08
C ASN A 100 -0.42 -7.19 -12.02
N ARG A 101 -0.93 -5.99 -12.28
CA ARG A 101 -0.34 -5.02 -13.22
C ARG A 101 0.70 -4.10 -12.59
N ILE A 102 0.74 -3.97 -11.26
CA ILE A 102 1.74 -3.13 -10.55
C ILE A 102 3.19 -3.39 -11.03
N PRO A 103 3.70 -4.64 -11.11
CA PRO A 103 5.09 -4.87 -11.50
C PRO A 103 5.44 -4.34 -12.89
N SER A 104 4.62 -4.65 -13.90
CA SER A 104 4.86 -4.23 -15.29
C SER A 104 4.58 -2.74 -15.50
N TYR A 105 3.62 -2.19 -14.77
CA TYR A 105 3.33 -0.77 -14.74
C TYR A 105 4.51 0.03 -14.17
N CYS A 106 5.07 -0.35 -13.02
CA CYS A 106 6.21 0.36 -12.44
C CYS A 106 7.38 0.44 -13.43
N VAL A 107 7.74 -0.68 -14.05
CA VAL A 107 8.85 -0.71 -15.02
C VAL A 107 8.55 0.20 -16.22
N SER A 108 7.36 0.09 -16.81
CA SER A 108 6.97 0.90 -17.97
C SER A 108 6.84 2.39 -17.65
N TRP A 109 6.32 2.73 -16.47
CA TRP A 109 6.17 4.10 -16.01
C TRP A 109 7.54 4.73 -15.72
N LEU A 110 8.45 4.02 -15.04
CA LEU A 110 9.82 4.49 -14.80
C LEU A 110 10.57 4.71 -16.13
N ARG A 111 10.47 3.78 -17.09
CA ARG A 111 11.07 3.99 -18.42
C ARG A 111 10.55 5.25 -19.11
N ARG A 112 9.24 5.53 -19.01
CA ARG A 112 8.61 6.72 -19.60
C ARG A 112 8.90 8.01 -18.84
N ASN A 113 9.08 7.98 -17.51
CA ASN A 113 9.13 9.22 -16.71
C ASN A 113 10.52 9.54 -16.16
N SER A 114 11.39 8.54 -16.02
CA SER A 114 12.74 8.77 -15.49
C SER A 114 13.65 9.49 -16.48
N PHE A 115 13.39 9.40 -17.80
CA PHE A 115 14.29 9.94 -18.85
C PHE A 115 13.59 10.74 -19.98
N ALA A 116 12.26 10.82 -20.02
CA ALA A 116 11.58 11.38 -21.20
C ALA A 116 11.53 12.91 -21.26
N HIS A 117 11.86 13.63 -20.19
CA HIS A 117 11.61 15.08 -20.14
C HIS A 117 12.82 15.97 -20.45
N ARG A 118 14.07 15.47 -20.42
CA ARG A 118 15.27 16.28 -20.71
C ARG A 118 16.42 15.57 -21.44
N GLY A 119 16.21 14.34 -21.92
CA GLY A 119 17.29 13.55 -22.54
C GLY A 119 18.31 13.04 -21.52
N PHE A 120 19.15 12.08 -21.94
CA PHE A 120 20.20 11.50 -21.08
C PHE A 120 21.38 12.44 -20.81
N GLU A 121 21.44 13.58 -21.50
CA GLU A 121 22.55 14.55 -21.42
C GLU A 121 22.64 15.23 -20.04
N ASP A 122 21.52 15.35 -19.33
CA ASP A 122 21.46 15.87 -17.95
C ASP A 122 21.60 14.77 -16.88
N ALA A 123 21.66 13.49 -17.27
CA ALA A 123 21.81 12.38 -16.34
C ALA A 123 23.29 12.04 -16.15
N THR A 124 23.73 11.97 -14.90
CA THR A 124 25.08 11.52 -14.58
C THR A 124 25.12 9.99 -14.59
N PHE A 125 25.90 9.41 -15.50
CA PHE A 125 26.21 7.99 -15.45
C PHE A 125 27.29 7.76 -14.40
N LEU A 126 27.01 6.85 -13.45
CA LEU A 126 27.86 6.59 -12.31
C LEU A 126 28.30 5.12 -12.33
N THR A 127 29.61 4.90 -12.22
CA THR A 127 30.25 3.59 -12.14
C THR A 127 31.07 3.48 -10.87
N ASP A 128 31.36 2.26 -10.44
CA ASP A 128 32.20 2.00 -9.28
C ASP A 128 33.66 2.43 -9.48
N ASP A 129 34.11 2.51 -10.74
CA ASP A 129 35.49 2.87 -11.10
C ASP A 129 35.69 4.39 -11.31
N GLU A 130 34.62 5.15 -11.62
CA GLU A 130 34.66 6.60 -11.91
C GLU A 130 34.05 7.46 -10.79
N TRP A 131 33.92 6.89 -9.58
CA TRP A 131 33.30 7.57 -8.45
C TRP A 131 34.24 8.62 -7.81
N PRO A 132 33.80 9.88 -7.61
CA PRO A 132 34.63 10.90 -6.98
C PRO A 132 35.02 10.51 -5.54
N GLU A 133 36.30 10.63 -5.19
CA GLU A 133 36.83 10.33 -3.85
C GLU A 133 36.16 11.18 -2.74
N ASP A 134 35.63 12.35 -3.10
CA ASP A 134 35.02 13.33 -2.18
C ASP A 134 33.55 13.02 -1.83
N CYS A 135 32.96 11.95 -2.38
CA CYS A 135 31.58 11.58 -2.09
C CYS A 135 31.48 10.68 -0.83
N GLU A 136 30.70 11.10 0.16
CA GLU A 136 30.56 10.40 1.46
C GLU A 136 29.72 9.11 1.43
N PHE A 137 29.23 8.66 0.27
CA PHE A 137 28.33 7.50 0.16
C PHE A 137 28.89 6.36 -0.70
N MET A 138 28.48 5.13 -0.38
CA MET A 138 28.95 3.94 -1.08
C MET A 138 28.15 3.68 -2.36
N LEU A 139 28.84 3.53 -3.50
CA LEU A 139 28.27 3.04 -4.76
C LEU A 139 28.72 1.59 -5.05
N HIS A 140 27.79 0.72 -5.42
CA HIS A 140 28.08 -0.62 -5.91
C HIS A 140 27.51 -0.85 -7.32
N GLY A 141 28.36 -1.12 -8.31
CA GLY A 141 27.94 -1.35 -9.70
C GLY A 141 27.67 -0.05 -10.46
N SER A 142 26.98 -0.15 -11.59
CA SER A 142 26.74 1.00 -12.48
C SER A 142 25.25 1.36 -12.55
N LEU A 143 24.95 2.65 -12.62
CA LEU A 143 23.60 3.15 -12.89
C LEU A 143 23.59 4.57 -13.47
N TYR A 144 22.45 4.93 -14.05
CA TYR A 144 22.14 6.33 -14.36
C TYR A 144 21.48 6.99 -13.16
N VAL A 145 22.00 8.15 -12.75
CA VAL A 145 21.39 8.98 -11.72
C VAL A 145 21.06 10.33 -12.32
N PHE A 146 19.83 10.78 -12.09
CA PHE A 146 19.39 12.12 -12.39
C PHE A 146 18.97 12.78 -11.08
N VAL A 147 19.65 13.88 -10.72
CA VAL A 147 19.29 14.71 -9.57
C VAL A 147 18.99 16.10 -10.10
N ASP A 148 17.74 16.52 -9.97
CA ASP A 148 17.30 17.87 -10.34
C ASP A 148 17.76 18.86 -9.25
N THR A 149 18.84 19.58 -9.55
CA THR A 149 19.51 20.54 -8.64
C THR A 149 19.20 22.00 -8.97
N GLU A 150 18.36 22.30 -9.97
CA GLU A 150 18.14 23.68 -10.48
C GLU A 150 17.65 24.69 -9.42
N ALA A 151 17.15 24.23 -8.28
CA ALA A 151 16.65 25.09 -7.20
C ALA A 151 17.59 25.20 -5.97
N GLY A 152 18.69 24.46 -5.89
CA GLY A 152 19.55 24.41 -4.69
C GLY A 152 18.90 23.78 -3.43
N ASP A 153 17.59 23.52 -3.46
CA ASP A 153 16.81 22.99 -2.33
C ASP A 153 16.83 21.46 -2.21
N THR A 154 17.42 20.76 -3.19
CA THR A 154 17.48 19.30 -3.21
C THR A 154 18.65 18.82 -2.35
N ILE A 155 18.36 18.00 -1.34
CA ILE A 155 19.39 17.35 -0.51
C ILE A 155 19.52 15.90 -0.98
N PHE A 156 20.70 15.53 -1.45
CA PHE A 156 20.99 14.16 -1.89
C PHE A 156 22.27 13.65 -1.21
N ALA A 157 22.07 12.99 -0.08
CA ALA A 157 23.14 12.39 0.74
C ALA A 157 22.71 10.97 1.20
N PRO A 158 22.54 10.00 0.28
CA PRO A 158 22.25 8.62 0.65
C PRO A 158 23.43 8.00 1.43
N ASP A 159 23.20 6.87 2.11
CA ASP A 159 24.30 6.08 2.72
C ASP A 159 24.90 5.10 1.68
N ARG A 160 24.02 4.51 0.86
CA ARG A 160 24.42 3.54 -0.16
C ARG A 160 23.52 3.57 -1.38
N ILE A 161 24.12 3.47 -2.56
CA ILE A 161 23.44 3.22 -3.83
C ILE A 161 23.94 1.88 -4.39
N ILE A 162 23.02 1.00 -4.78
CA ILE A 162 23.33 -0.30 -5.39
C ILE A 162 22.76 -0.30 -6.81
N GLY A 163 23.64 -0.22 -7.81
CA GLY A 163 23.33 -0.28 -9.24
C GLY A 163 23.18 -1.70 -9.78
N GLY A 164 22.71 -1.79 -11.02
CA GLY A 164 22.45 -3.05 -11.72
C GLY A 164 23.58 -3.41 -12.70
N ARG A 165 24.50 -4.29 -12.26
CA ARG A 165 25.70 -4.82 -12.96
C ARG A 165 26.83 -3.80 -13.18
N LYS A 166 28.09 -4.30 -13.26
CA LYS A 166 29.24 -3.58 -13.82
C LYS A 166 28.98 -3.40 -15.32
N ALA A 167 29.07 -2.18 -15.83
CA ALA A 167 28.91 -1.92 -17.26
C ALA A 167 29.93 -2.75 -18.07
N GLU A 168 29.48 -3.63 -18.96
CA GLU A 168 30.33 -4.07 -20.06
C GLU A 168 30.46 -2.89 -21.03
N ALA A 169 31.70 -2.50 -21.33
CA ALA A 169 32.12 -1.26 -21.99
C ALA A 169 31.57 -1.00 -23.42
N ASN A 170 30.55 -1.73 -23.89
CA ASN A 170 30.05 -1.67 -25.27
C ASN A 170 28.52 -1.58 -25.40
N PHE A 171 27.79 -1.19 -24.36
CA PHE A 171 26.35 -0.99 -24.49
C PHE A 171 26.03 0.35 -25.18
N LYS A 172 25.97 0.34 -26.52
CA LYS A 172 25.33 1.42 -27.29
C LYS A 172 23.82 1.30 -27.15
N MET A 173 23.21 2.16 -26.34
CA MET A 173 21.77 2.40 -26.40
C MET A 173 21.45 3.05 -27.75
N GLU A 174 20.65 2.39 -28.58
CA GLU A 174 20.21 3.01 -29.83
C GLU A 174 19.25 4.19 -29.53
N PRO A 175 19.37 5.31 -30.25
CA PRO A 175 18.44 6.42 -30.13
C PRO A 175 17.02 5.94 -30.44
N ILE A 176 16.11 6.24 -29.53
CA ILE A 176 14.70 5.89 -29.65
C ILE A 176 14.07 6.84 -30.67
N ASP A 177 13.43 6.29 -31.72
CA ASP A 177 12.50 7.03 -32.56
C ASP A 177 11.29 7.44 -31.70
N LEU A 178 11.43 8.58 -31.02
CA LEU A 178 10.36 9.29 -30.35
C LEU A 178 9.48 9.88 -31.45
N GLY A 179 8.62 9.04 -32.04
CA GLY A 179 7.63 9.47 -33.01
C GLY A 179 6.98 10.77 -32.53
N SER A 180 7.15 11.83 -33.30
CA SER A 180 6.85 13.21 -32.94
C SER A 180 5.43 13.35 -32.38
N GLN A 181 5.30 13.43 -31.06
CA GLN A 181 4.08 13.92 -30.42
C GLN A 181 4.40 15.29 -29.82
N GLN A 182 3.91 16.31 -30.52
CA GLN A 182 3.89 17.69 -30.05
C GLN A 182 3.21 17.81 -28.68
N PRO A 183 3.58 18.81 -27.87
CA PRO A 183 2.99 19.03 -26.56
C PRO A 183 1.47 19.19 -26.66
N VAL A 184 0.74 18.49 -25.79
CA VAL A 184 -0.72 18.51 -25.73
C VAL A 184 -1.18 19.90 -25.28
N ALA A 185 -1.61 20.71 -26.25
CA ALA A 185 -2.44 21.88 -26.03
C ALA A 185 -3.92 21.47 -25.93
N ASP A 186 -4.71 22.33 -25.28
CA ASP A 186 -6.11 22.11 -24.91
C ASP A 186 -7.05 21.61 -26.03
N SER A 187 -7.99 20.76 -25.59
CA SER A 187 -9.32 20.49 -26.16
C SER A 187 -9.46 19.59 -27.41
N LYS A 188 -9.93 18.35 -27.18
CA LYS A 188 -11.23 17.79 -27.62
C LYS A 188 -11.23 16.26 -27.46
N VAL A 189 -12.31 15.72 -26.90
CA VAL A 189 -12.53 14.28 -26.70
C VAL A 189 -12.53 13.54 -28.05
N PRO A 190 -11.66 12.54 -28.30
CA PRO A 190 -11.69 11.76 -29.54
C PRO A 190 -12.68 10.58 -29.47
N ASP A 191 -13.14 10.15 -30.65
CA ASP A 191 -14.18 9.14 -30.89
C ASP A 191 -13.90 7.76 -30.24
N PRO A 192 -14.83 7.21 -29.43
CA PRO A 192 -14.69 5.91 -28.76
C PRO A 192 -14.50 4.70 -29.67
N ASN A 193 -14.92 4.76 -30.94
CA ASN A 193 -14.90 3.59 -31.83
C ASN A 193 -13.52 3.31 -32.45
N ALA A 194 -12.68 4.32 -32.66
CA ALA A 194 -11.34 4.14 -33.23
C ALA A 194 -10.38 3.40 -32.27
N GLN A 195 -10.58 3.53 -30.96
CA GLN A 195 -9.77 2.84 -29.94
C GLN A 195 -10.08 1.34 -29.86
N ARG A 196 -11.29 0.93 -30.26
CA ARG A 196 -11.76 -0.45 -30.16
C ARG A 196 -11.10 -1.37 -31.19
N GLU A 197 -10.83 -0.87 -32.39
CA GLU A 197 -10.16 -1.64 -33.45
C GLU A 197 -8.67 -1.84 -33.17
N GLN A 198 -7.99 -0.86 -32.57
CA GLN A 198 -6.59 -0.98 -32.15
C GLN A 198 -6.41 -1.98 -30.98
N ALA A 199 -7.36 -2.00 -30.03
CA ALA A 199 -7.34 -2.95 -28.92
C ALA A 199 -7.63 -4.41 -29.34
N VAL A 200 -8.45 -4.60 -30.38
CA VAL A 200 -8.75 -5.94 -30.92
C VAL A 200 -7.53 -6.53 -31.64
N ASN A 201 -6.77 -5.72 -32.38
CA ASN A 201 -5.55 -6.18 -33.05
C ASN A 201 -4.40 -6.51 -32.08
N ALA A 202 -4.34 -5.86 -30.91
CA ALA A 202 -3.36 -6.17 -29.87
C ALA A 202 -3.64 -7.52 -29.15
N ARG A 203 -4.89 -8.01 -29.17
CA ARG A 203 -5.30 -9.23 -28.47
C ARG A 203 -4.94 -10.52 -29.23
N ALA A 204 -4.57 -10.43 -30.51
CA ALA A 204 -4.23 -11.56 -31.36
C ALA A 204 -2.79 -12.08 -31.19
N GLN A 205 -1.93 -11.40 -30.41
CA GLN A 205 -0.57 -11.83 -30.15
C GLN A 205 -0.47 -12.48 -28.76
N LYS A 206 -0.31 -13.80 -28.75
CA LYS A 206 -0.10 -14.64 -27.57
C LYS A 206 1.22 -14.25 -26.88
N PRO A 207 1.25 -13.81 -25.60
CA PRO A 207 2.50 -13.49 -24.95
C PRO A 207 3.19 -14.80 -24.53
N ALA A 208 4.24 -15.16 -25.26
CA ALA A 208 5.23 -16.10 -24.77
C ALA A 208 5.88 -15.52 -23.52
N ALA A 209 6.09 -16.37 -22.51
CA ALA A 209 6.83 -16.03 -21.30
C ALA A 209 8.28 -15.65 -21.66
N ALA A 210 8.49 -14.38 -21.98
CA ALA A 210 9.81 -13.80 -22.19
C ALA A 210 10.31 -13.27 -20.85
N ALA A 211 11.51 -13.72 -20.47
CA ALA A 211 12.25 -13.27 -19.31
C ALA A 211 12.18 -11.74 -19.18
N VAL A 212 11.84 -11.27 -17.98
CA VAL A 212 11.79 -9.84 -17.62
C VAL A 212 13.20 -9.26 -17.75
N GLY A 213 13.51 -8.78 -18.96
CA GLY A 213 14.79 -8.15 -19.30
C GLY A 213 14.92 -6.80 -18.60
N THR A 214 15.81 -6.79 -17.61
CA THR A 214 16.27 -5.64 -16.84
C THR A 214 16.85 -4.56 -17.75
N ALA A 215 16.14 -3.46 -17.93
CA ALA A 215 16.76 -2.19 -18.31
C ALA A 215 17.45 -1.64 -17.06
N GLY A 216 18.72 -1.25 -17.15
CA GLY A 216 19.54 -0.78 -16.01
C GLY A 216 18.77 0.21 -15.13
N GLY A 217 18.79 -0.04 -13.81
CA GLY A 217 17.98 0.66 -12.83
C GLY A 217 18.42 2.11 -12.66
N GLY A 218 17.73 3.04 -13.32
CA GLY A 218 17.94 4.46 -13.13
C GLY A 218 17.41 4.94 -11.77
N LEU A 219 18.10 5.91 -11.18
CA LEU A 219 17.65 6.66 -10.02
C LEU A 219 17.29 8.08 -10.47
N HIS A 220 16.05 8.50 -10.23
CA HIS A 220 15.60 9.85 -10.53
C HIS A 220 15.16 10.55 -9.25
N VAL A 221 15.73 11.72 -8.98
CA VAL A 221 15.49 12.54 -7.79
C VAL A 221 15.04 13.92 -8.24
N CYS A 222 13.76 14.23 -8.06
CA CYS A 222 13.19 15.51 -8.46
C CYS A 222 13.54 16.64 -7.48
N ARG A 223 13.42 17.90 -7.96
CA ARG A 223 13.74 19.09 -7.16
C ARG A 223 13.07 19.16 -5.79
N GLY A 224 13.77 19.75 -4.83
CA GLY A 224 13.30 19.99 -3.46
C GLY A 224 13.07 18.73 -2.64
N SER A 225 13.44 17.56 -3.16
CA SER A 225 13.43 16.32 -2.38
C SER A 225 14.65 16.24 -1.47
N SER A 226 14.53 15.48 -0.39
CA SER A 226 15.59 15.26 0.59
C SER A 226 15.78 13.76 0.79
N VAL A 227 16.96 13.25 0.46
CA VAL A 227 17.39 11.88 0.70
C VAL A 227 18.60 11.92 1.61
N ILE A 228 18.47 11.44 2.83
CA ILE A 228 19.55 11.48 3.83
C ILE A 228 19.72 10.09 4.41
N GLY A 229 20.94 9.53 4.36
CA GLY A 229 21.32 8.28 5.03
C GLY A 229 20.51 7.05 4.62
N ALA A 230 19.96 7.04 3.40
CA ALA A 230 19.13 5.94 2.89
C ALA A 230 19.94 4.95 2.03
N THR A 231 19.52 3.68 2.00
CA THR A 231 19.99 2.70 1.03
C THR A 231 19.03 2.63 -0.16
N LEU A 232 19.54 2.93 -1.35
CA LEU A 232 18.80 2.90 -2.61
C LEU A 232 19.32 1.76 -3.49
N ASP A 233 18.55 0.70 -3.63
CA ASP A 233 18.92 -0.50 -4.39
C ASP A 233 18.12 -0.57 -5.69
N THR A 234 18.78 -0.22 -6.80
CA THR A 234 18.21 -0.23 -8.15
C THR A 234 18.51 -1.53 -8.92
N SER A 235 19.13 -2.53 -8.27
CA SER A 235 19.54 -3.78 -8.93
C SER A 235 18.37 -4.58 -9.53
N ALA A 236 17.18 -4.46 -8.94
CA ALA A 236 15.95 -5.12 -9.39
C ALA A 236 15.02 -4.19 -10.21
N GLY A 237 15.35 -2.91 -10.36
CA GLY A 237 14.57 -1.92 -11.11
C GLY A 237 14.83 -0.48 -10.68
N GLY A 238 14.42 0.50 -11.49
CA GLY A 238 14.65 1.92 -11.20
C GLY A 238 13.90 2.44 -9.98
N ILE A 239 14.36 3.57 -9.45
CA ILE A 239 13.73 4.28 -8.33
C ILE A 239 13.44 5.72 -8.77
N PHE A 240 12.21 6.17 -8.54
CA PHE A 240 11.79 7.55 -8.78
C PHE A 240 11.38 8.20 -7.46
N ILE A 241 11.95 9.36 -7.18
CA ILE A 241 11.69 10.16 -5.99
C ILE A 241 11.11 11.49 -6.45
N GLY A 242 9.83 11.68 -6.17
CA GLY A 242 9.06 12.84 -6.57
C GLY A 242 9.45 14.12 -5.83
N ARG A 243 8.97 15.24 -6.37
CA ARG A 243 9.24 16.58 -5.86
C ARG A 243 8.90 16.73 -4.38
N GLY A 244 9.79 17.32 -3.59
CA GLY A 244 9.51 17.57 -2.17
C GLY A 244 9.40 16.31 -1.31
N ALA A 245 9.67 15.12 -1.86
CA ALA A 245 9.66 13.89 -1.09
C ALA A 245 10.81 13.88 -0.09
N ARG A 246 10.58 13.33 1.10
CA ARG A 246 11.57 13.20 2.17
C ARG A 246 11.81 11.73 2.47
N ILE A 247 13.07 11.31 2.38
CA ILE A 247 13.53 9.98 2.75
C ILE A 247 14.50 10.14 3.92
N GLU A 248 14.08 9.64 5.07
CA GLU A 248 14.84 9.74 6.33
C GLU A 248 16.00 8.72 6.40
N PRO A 249 16.97 8.95 7.31
CA PRO A 249 18.07 8.02 7.53
C PRO A 249 17.61 6.61 7.91
N GLY A 250 18.34 5.60 7.42
CA GLY A 250 18.08 4.19 7.68
C GLY A 250 16.90 3.61 6.89
N VAL A 251 16.31 4.36 5.96
CA VAL A 251 15.33 3.81 5.01
C VAL A 251 16.04 2.94 3.97
N VAL A 252 15.43 1.80 3.65
CA VAL A 252 15.88 0.93 2.56
C VAL A 252 14.81 0.88 1.47
N VAL A 253 15.17 1.32 0.26
CA VAL A 253 14.30 1.26 -0.92
C VAL A 253 14.91 0.32 -1.95
N LYS A 254 14.19 -0.76 -2.27
CA LYS A 254 14.53 -1.68 -3.35
C LYS A 254 13.59 -1.49 -4.52
N GLY A 255 14.16 -1.22 -5.69
CA GLY A 255 13.41 -1.00 -6.92
C GLY A 255 12.72 -2.27 -7.45
N PRO A 256 11.76 -2.12 -8.38
CA PRO A 256 11.28 -0.85 -8.90
C PRO A 256 10.39 -0.11 -7.88
N ALA A 257 10.60 1.18 -7.70
CA ALA A 257 9.84 1.98 -6.73
C ALA A 257 9.52 3.37 -7.27
N ILE A 258 8.28 3.81 -7.08
CA ILE A 258 7.81 5.15 -7.41
C ILE A 258 7.36 5.81 -6.11
N ILE A 259 7.97 6.94 -5.76
CA ILE A 259 7.62 7.75 -4.58
C ILE A 259 7.09 9.10 -5.07
N GLY A 260 5.82 9.36 -4.82
CA GLY A 260 5.13 10.57 -5.26
C GLY A 260 5.57 11.83 -4.53
N ALA A 261 5.10 12.97 -5.03
CA ALA A 261 5.47 14.28 -4.52
C ALA A 261 5.02 14.51 -3.07
N GLY A 262 5.85 15.19 -2.27
CA GLY A 262 5.56 15.54 -0.87
C GLY A 262 5.50 14.35 0.10
N SER A 263 5.75 13.12 -0.37
CA SER A 263 5.67 11.92 0.46
C SER A 263 6.87 11.81 1.41
N SER A 264 6.63 11.28 2.61
CA SER A 264 7.63 11.08 3.66
C SER A 264 7.84 9.60 3.92
N ILE A 265 9.03 9.09 3.64
CA ILE A 265 9.45 7.75 3.99
C ILE A 265 10.32 7.84 5.24
N LEU A 266 9.77 7.38 6.36
CA LEU A 266 10.30 7.57 7.70
C LEU A 266 11.34 6.49 8.06
N SER A 267 12.23 6.82 9.00
CA SER A 267 13.32 5.94 9.45
C SER A 267 12.84 4.55 9.85
N GLY A 268 13.51 3.53 9.30
CA GLY A 268 13.19 2.12 9.50
C GLY A 268 12.19 1.54 8.49
N ALA A 269 11.69 2.34 7.53
CA ALA A 269 10.90 1.81 6.42
C ALA A 269 11.74 0.87 5.54
N TYR A 270 11.10 -0.21 5.07
CA TYR A 270 11.70 -1.16 4.14
C TYR A 270 10.77 -1.36 2.95
N LEU A 271 11.06 -0.66 1.85
CA LEU A 271 10.28 -0.77 0.61
C LEU A 271 10.90 -1.83 -0.29
N ARG A 272 10.10 -2.84 -0.63
CA ARG A 272 10.47 -3.98 -1.47
C ARG A 272 9.66 -3.95 -2.74
N GLY A 273 10.29 -3.48 -3.82
CA GLY A 273 9.69 -3.36 -5.13
C GLY A 273 8.93 -4.62 -5.60
N PRO A 274 7.91 -4.46 -6.45
CA PRO A 274 7.41 -3.19 -6.97
C PRO A 274 6.57 -2.41 -5.95
N VAL A 275 6.82 -1.12 -5.76
CA VAL A 275 6.02 -0.27 -4.85
C VAL A 275 5.65 1.03 -5.52
N ILE A 276 4.40 1.45 -5.36
CA ILE A 276 3.90 2.76 -5.78
C ILE A 276 3.41 3.48 -4.52
N ILE A 277 4.08 4.58 -4.19
CA ILE A 277 3.67 5.51 -3.15
C ILE A 277 3.13 6.76 -3.85
N GLY A 278 1.87 7.09 -3.63
CA GLY A 278 1.22 8.30 -4.15
C GLY A 278 1.80 9.58 -3.56
N GLN A 279 1.09 10.69 -3.73
CA GLN A 279 1.46 12.01 -3.24
C GLN A 279 1.06 12.20 -1.78
N GLU A 280 1.85 12.98 -1.03
CA GLU A 280 1.57 13.33 0.36
C GLU A 280 1.37 12.09 1.27
N VAL A 281 2.00 10.97 0.93
CA VAL A 281 1.91 9.70 1.69
C VAL A 281 3.00 9.66 2.75
N CYS A 282 2.68 9.12 3.93
CA CYS A 282 3.66 8.95 5.01
C CYS A 282 3.79 7.48 5.43
N VAL A 283 4.99 6.89 5.31
CA VAL A 283 5.23 5.45 5.50
C VAL A 283 6.49 5.18 6.34
N ARG A 284 6.37 4.30 7.35
CA ARG A 284 7.49 3.77 8.18
C ARG A 284 7.61 2.24 8.18
N CYS A 285 6.79 1.53 7.43
CA CYS A 285 6.65 0.07 7.55
C CYS A 285 7.46 -0.72 6.51
N GLU A 286 7.42 -2.06 6.61
CA GLU A 286 7.79 -2.92 5.48
C GLU A 286 6.64 -2.94 4.46
N VAL A 287 6.95 -2.59 3.22
CA VAL A 287 6.01 -2.59 2.10
C VAL A 287 6.54 -3.51 1.00
N LYS A 288 5.70 -4.41 0.49
CA LYS A 288 6.08 -5.34 -0.57
C LYS A 288 4.97 -5.49 -1.62
N ASN A 289 5.27 -5.25 -2.89
CA ASN A 289 4.30 -5.39 -3.98
C ASN A 289 2.97 -4.67 -3.67
N ALA A 290 3.01 -3.37 -3.42
CA ALA A 290 1.84 -2.64 -2.94
C ALA A 290 1.74 -1.23 -3.52
N MET A 291 0.52 -0.71 -3.49
CA MET A 291 0.19 0.63 -3.95
C MET A 291 -0.48 1.41 -2.82
N PHE A 292 0.03 2.60 -2.53
CA PHE A 292 -0.58 3.59 -1.65
C PHE A 292 -1.06 4.74 -2.53
N MET A 293 -2.34 5.06 -2.47
CA MET A 293 -2.89 6.25 -3.11
C MET A 293 -2.55 7.50 -2.31
N ASP A 294 -2.86 8.65 -2.90
CA ASP A 294 -2.52 9.95 -2.33
C ASP A 294 -3.08 10.10 -0.89
N ARG A 295 -2.28 10.73 -0.03
CA ARG A 295 -2.58 11.01 1.40
C ARG A 295 -2.79 9.77 2.28
N ALA A 296 -2.54 8.56 1.77
CA ALA A 296 -2.52 7.38 2.61
C ALA A 296 -1.42 7.46 3.67
N SER A 297 -1.60 6.79 4.82
CA SER A 297 -0.62 6.84 5.90
C SER A 297 -0.45 5.51 6.64
N LEU A 298 0.81 5.20 6.94
CA LEU A 298 1.25 4.13 7.84
C LEU A 298 2.56 4.58 8.50
N THR A 299 2.43 5.47 9.49
CA THR A 299 3.54 6.21 10.12
C THR A 299 4.32 5.41 11.16
N HIS A 300 3.89 4.18 11.42
CA HIS A 300 4.44 3.31 12.45
C HIS A 300 4.92 1.98 11.83
N PRO A 301 5.77 1.22 12.54
CA PRO A 301 6.15 -0.13 12.11
C PRO A 301 4.92 -1.00 11.85
N GLY A 302 5.01 -1.89 10.87
CA GLY A 302 3.93 -2.76 10.41
C GLY A 302 4.36 -3.50 9.15
N TYR A 303 3.42 -4.15 8.47
CA TYR A 303 3.69 -4.86 7.21
C TYR A 303 2.53 -4.74 6.25
N VAL A 304 2.81 -4.38 5.00
CA VAL A 304 1.84 -4.32 3.90
C VAL A 304 2.38 -5.07 2.69
N GLY A 305 1.86 -6.27 2.46
CA GLY A 305 2.25 -7.11 1.32
C GLY A 305 1.11 -7.29 0.32
N ASP A 306 1.39 -7.21 -0.99
CA ASP A 306 0.45 -7.58 -2.06
C ASP A 306 -0.93 -6.88 -1.93
N SER A 307 -0.92 -5.56 -1.70
CA SER A 307 -2.10 -4.79 -1.23
C SER A 307 -2.28 -3.45 -1.95
N ILE A 308 -3.49 -2.90 -1.88
CA ILE A 308 -3.81 -1.55 -2.36
C ILE A 308 -4.43 -0.76 -1.21
N ILE A 309 -3.86 0.40 -0.91
CA ILE A 309 -4.30 1.31 0.15
C ILE A 309 -4.87 2.57 -0.51
N GLY A 310 -6.16 2.81 -0.28
CA GLY A 310 -6.96 3.86 -0.91
C GLY A 310 -6.59 5.27 -0.47
N TYR A 311 -7.21 6.23 -1.13
CA TYR A 311 -6.97 7.65 -0.90
C TYR A 311 -7.30 8.03 0.54
N ASN A 312 -6.38 8.73 1.21
CA ASN A 312 -6.54 9.18 2.60
C ASN A 312 -6.93 8.05 3.58
N ALA A 313 -6.54 6.80 3.27
CA ALA A 313 -6.69 5.67 4.19
C ALA A 313 -5.51 5.64 5.17
N SER A 314 -5.75 5.20 6.41
CA SER A 314 -4.72 5.18 7.46
C SER A 314 -4.63 3.82 8.13
N LEU A 315 -3.42 3.35 8.34
CA LEU A 315 -3.13 2.15 9.11
C LEU A 315 -2.48 2.54 10.44
N GLY A 316 -3.09 2.08 11.53
CA GLY A 316 -2.62 2.31 12.89
C GLY A 316 -1.29 1.63 13.18
N CYS A 317 -0.75 1.91 14.37
CA CYS A 317 0.53 1.36 14.80
C CYS A 317 0.50 -0.18 14.78
N GLN A 318 1.51 -0.80 14.17
CA GLN A 318 1.64 -2.26 14.10
C GLN A 318 0.45 -2.96 13.44
N ALA A 319 -0.31 -2.26 12.61
CA ALA A 319 -1.25 -2.91 11.71
C ALA A 319 -0.49 -3.76 10.68
N VAL A 320 -1.00 -4.97 10.44
CA VAL A 320 -0.39 -5.95 9.54
C VAL A 320 -1.40 -6.41 8.52
N ILE A 321 -1.05 -6.30 7.25
CA ILE A 321 -1.76 -6.95 6.14
C ILE A 321 -0.97 -8.16 5.68
N SER A 322 -1.41 -9.33 6.12
CA SER A 322 -0.79 -10.61 5.72
C SER A 322 -1.16 -10.93 4.28
N ASN A 323 -0.20 -11.47 3.53
CA ASN A 323 -0.37 -11.82 2.13
C ASN A 323 -0.31 -13.32 1.84
N LEU A 324 -0.09 -14.18 2.84
CA LEU A 324 -0.01 -15.62 2.64
C LEU A 324 -0.89 -16.36 3.64
N GLY A 325 -1.78 -17.21 3.12
CA GLY A 325 -2.63 -18.06 3.96
C GLY A 325 -1.82 -19.11 4.72
N LEU A 326 -2.21 -19.37 5.97
CA LEU A 326 -1.50 -20.31 6.86
C LEU A 326 -1.43 -21.73 6.32
N LEU A 327 -2.46 -22.18 5.59
CA LEU A 327 -2.55 -23.54 5.06
C LEU A 327 -1.89 -23.71 3.69
N GLY A 328 -1.24 -22.68 3.15
CA GLY A 328 -0.40 -22.80 1.97
C GLY A 328 -1.13 -23.08 0.64
N SER A 329 -2.42 -22.74 0.54
CA SER A 329 -3.23 -22.93 -0.68
C SER A 329 -2.58 -22.34 -1.94
N LYS A 330 -2.78 -23.00 -3.09
CA LYS A 330 -2.25 -22.55 -4.39
C LYS A 330 -2.81 -21.19 -4.82
N SER A 331 -4.04 -20.89 -4.41
CA SER A 331 -4.71 -19.62 -4.66
C SER A 331 -5.65 -19.26 -3.52
N VAL A 332 -5.92 -17.97 -3.36
CA VAL A 332 -6.92 -17.45 -2.43
C VAL A 332 -8.30 -17.43 -3.10
N ILE A 333 -9.29 -17.94 -2.38
CA ILE A 333 -10.68 -18.02 -2.83
C ILE A 333 -11.52 -17.15 -1.89
N VAL A 334 -12.40 -16.34 -2.45
CA VAL A 334 -13.37 -15.52 -1.70
C VAL A 334 -14.77 -15.74 -2.23
N SER A 335 -15.77 -15.66 -1.34
CA SER A 335 -17.16 -15.88 -1.72
C SER A 335 -17.92 -14.57 -1.81
N VAL A 336 -18.68 -14.39 -2.90
CA VAL A 336 -19.68 -13.31 -3.04
C VAL A 336 -21.04 -13.99 -3.17
N GLY A 337 -21.87 -13.84 -2.14
CA GLY A 337 -23.11 -14.62 -2.02
C GLY A 337 -22.80 -16.12 -1.98
N GLU A 338 -23.48 -16.89 -2.83
CA GLU A 338 -23.31 -18.34 -2.94
C GLU A 338 -22.19 -18.76 -3.90
N THR A 339 -21.57 -17.80 -4.60
CA THR A 339 -20.53 -18.09 -5.61
C THR A 339 -19.13 -17.89 -5.02
N ALA A 340 -18.28 -18.90 -5.18
CA ALA A 340 -16.86 -18.82 -4.83
C ALA A 340 -16.03 -18.35 -6.03
N TYR A 341 -15.14 -17.38 -5.79
CA TYR A 341 -14.25 -16.80 -6.79
C TYR A 341 -12.79 -17.11 -6.45
N ASP A 342 -12.10 -17.77 -7.37
CA ASP A 342 -10.65 -17.98 -7.32
C ASP A 342 -9.94 -16.72 -7.86
N LEU A 343 -9.16 -16.07 -6.99
CA LEU A 343 -8.43 -14.83 -7.30
C LEU A 343 -7.15 -15.06 -8.13
N GLY A 344 -6.79 -16.31 -8.39
CA GLY A 344 -5.64 -16.70 -9.20
C GLY A 344 -4.27 -16.40 -8.59
N ARG A 345 -4.20 -16.04 -7.29
CA ARG A 345 -2.96 -15.68 -6.60
C ARG A 345 -2.79 -16.44 -5.30
N ARG A 346 -1.60 -17.03 -5.13
CA ARG A 346 -1.15 -17.57 -3.83
C ARG A 346 -0.90 -16.46 -2.80
N LYS A 347 -0.35 -15.33 -3.25
CA LYS A 347 -0.04 -14.18 -2.40
C LYS A 347 -0.93 -12.98 -2.73
N ILE A 348 -1.75 -12.58 -1.78
CA ILE A 348 -2.66 -11.45 -1.88
C ILE A 348 -2.92 -10.92 -0.48
N GLY A 349 -2.75 -9.62 -0.29
CA GLY A 349 -3.00 -8.97 0.98
C GLY A 349 -4.42 -8.45 1.06
N GLY A 350 -4.54 -7.15 1.27
CA GLY A 350 -5.80 -6.46 1.50
C GLY A 350 -6.01 -5.30 0.54
N PHE A 351 -7.29 -5.01 0.27
CA PHE A 351 -7.73 -3.86 -0.49
C PHE A 351 -8.46 -2.93 0.46
N ILE A 352 -7.84 -1.81 0.80
CA ILE A 352 -8.35 -0.85 1.77
C ILE A 352 -8.93 0.33 1.00
N GLY A 353 -10.25 0.52 1.03
CA GLY A 353 -10.93 1.58 0.31
C GLY A 353 -10.63 2.98 0.85
N ASP A 354 -11.06 3.98 0.07
CA ASP A 354 -10.82 5.39 0.37
C ASP A 354 -11.35 5.78 1.76
N HIS A 355 -10.59 6.64 2.45
CA HIS A 355 -10.91 7.17 3.79
C HIS A 355 -11.07 6.13 4.90
N SER A 356 -10.70 4.87 4.67
CA SER A 356 -10.80 3.83 5.69
C SER A 356 -9.65 3.91 6.69
N ARG A 357 -9.93 3.58 7.95
CA ARG A 357 -8.96 3.62 9.05
C ARG A 357 -8.86 2.27 9.72
N ILE A 358 -7.67 1.69 9.70
CA ILE A 358 -7.36 0.43 10.37
C ILE A 358 -6.76 0.73 11.74
N GLY A 359 -7.36 0.21 12.80
CA GLY A 359 -6.89 0.37 14.18
C GLY A 359 -5.50 -0.23 14.41
N SER A 360 -4.88 0.17 15.52
CA SER A 360 -3.54 -0.32 15.88
C SER A 360 -3.56 -1.80 16.26
N ASN A 361 -2.48 -2.52 15.99
CA ASN A 361 -2.35 -3.96 16.24
C ASN A 361 -3.44 -4.82 15.57
N SER A 362 -4.10 -4.30 14.54
CA SER A 362 -5.08 -5.06 13.77
C SER A 362 -4.38 -5.93 12.72
N VAL A 363 -4.92 -7.13 12.53
CA VAL A 363 -4.42 -8.09 11.55
C VAL A 363 -5.47 -8.26 10.47
N ILE A 364 -5.06 -8.03 9.23
CA ILE A 364 -5.87 -8.24 8.04
C ILE A 364 -5.41 -9.54 7.38
N ASP A 365 -6.29 -10.54 7.34
CA ASP A 365 -6.00 -11.82 6.69
C ASP A 365 -5.90 -11.64 5.15
N PRO A 366 -5.20 -12.52 4.43
CA PRO A 366 -5.10 -12.51 2.97
C PRO A 366 -6.47 -12.52 2.28
N GLY A 367 -6.62 -11.74 1.21
CA GLY A 367 -7.87 -11.65 0.44
C GLY A 367 -9.00 -10.93 1.20
N THR A 368 -8.63 -9.93 2.01
CA THR A 368 -9.61 -9.09 2.70
C THR A 368 -9.86 -7.82 1.92
N PHE A 369 -11.13 -7.51 1.71
CA PHE A 369 -11.57 -6.32 0.98
C PHE A 369 -12.37 -5.43 1.93
N VAL A 370 -11.87 -4.22 2.14
CA VAL A 370 -12.46 -3.23 3.04
C VAL A 370 -12.98 -2.09 2.19
N GLY A 371 -14.29 -1.87 2.20
CA GLY A 371 -14.94 -0.77 1.48
C GLY A 371 -14.47 0.62 1.92
N PRO A 372 -14.90 1.68 1.24
CA PRO A 372 -14.57 3.05 1.62
C PRO A 372 -15.25 3.47 2.93
N HIS A 373 -14.63 4.39 3.65
CA HIS A 373 -15.10 4.93 4.93
C HIS A 373 -15.34 3.89 6.03
N VAL A 374 -14.55 2.82 6.07
CA VAL A 374 -14.62 1.80 7.12
C VAL A 374 -13.65 2.12 8.25
N HIS A 375 -14.12 2.04 9.50
CA HIS A 375 -13.28 2.18 10.68
C HIS A 375 -13.17 0.85 11.41
N VAL A 376 -11.96 0.32 11.51
CA VAL A 376 -11.65 -0.90 12.25
C VAL A 376 -11.05 -0.54 13.60
N TYR A 377 -11.60 -1.08 14.68
CA TYR A 377 -11.05 -0.87 16.02
C TYR A 377 -9.67 -1.51 16.17
N SER A 378 -8.86 -0.99 17.10
CA SER A 378 -7.58 -1.63 17.45
C SER A 378 -7.78 -3.07 17.91
N LEU A 379 -6.73 -3.89 17.76
CA LEU A 379 -6.74 -5.32 18.14
C LEU A 379 -7.82 -6.13 17.42
N SER A 380 -8.21 -5.72 16.22
CA SER A 380 -9.19 -6.45 15.42
C SER A 380 -8.50 -7.39 14.43
N LYS A 381 -9.02 -8.61 14.33
CA LYS A 381 -8.63 -9.53 13.26
C LYS A 381 -9.72 -9.54 12.19
N LEU A 382 -9.41 -9.00 11.01
CA LEU A 382 -10.29 -9.11 9.86
C LEU A 382 -9.98 -10.41 9.12
N ARG A 383 -11.02 -11.20 8.90
CA ARG A 383 -10.95 -12.46 8.18
C ARG A 383 -11.08 -12.17 6.68
N SER A 384 -10.53 -13.07 5.86
CA SER A 384 -10.72 -13.04 4.41
C SER A 384 -12.20 -12.89 4.05
N GLY A 385 -12.51 -12.00 3.12
CA GLY A 385 -13.89 -11.62 2.78
C GLY A 385 -14.07 -10.13 2.57
N PHE A 386 -15.34 -9.70 2.56
CA PHE A 386 -15.76 -8.36 2.21
C PHE A 386 -16.34 -7.64 3.42
N TYR A 387 -15.89 -6.40 3.66
CA TYR A 387 -16.41 -5.47 4.65
C TYR A 387 -17.01 -4.27 3.92
N GLY A 388 -18.28 -3.98 4.15
CA GLY A 388 -19.06 -3.03 3.37
C GLY A 388 -18.65 -1.57 3.60
N PRO A 389 -19.05 -0.64 2.70
CA PRO A 389 -18.75 0.77 2.86
C PRO A 389 -19.42 1.36 4.11
N ARG A 390 -18.78 2.36 4.72
CA ARG A 390 -19.32 3.15 5.86
C ARG A 390 -19.63 2.31 7.11
N GLU A 391 -18.87 1.24 7.33
CA GLU A 391 -19.01 0.37 8.50
C GLU A 391 -18.03 0.70 9.63
N VAL A 392 -18.39 0.32 10.86
CA VAL A 392 -17.47 0.30 11.99
C VAL A 392 -17.29 -1.14 12.45
N ILE A 393 -16.09 -1.68 12.27
CA ILE A 393 -15.75 -3.05 12.65
C ILE A 393 -15.20 -3.03 14.07
N LYS A 394 -15.94 -3.66 14.99
CA LYS A 394 -15.60 -3.75 16.40
C LYS A 394 -15.22 -5.18 16.74
N SER A 395 -14.07 -5.36 17.38
CA SER A 395 -13.71 -6.62 18.01
C SER A 395 -14.19 -6.60 19.47
N THR A 396 -15.21 -7.39 19.79
CA THR A 396 -15.55 -7.68 21.18
C THR A 396 -14.73 -8.90 21.61
N CYS A 397 -13.54 -8.66 22.17
CA CYS A 397 -12.72 -9.74 22.72
C CYS A 397 -13.41 -10.33 23.96
N ASN A 398 -14.11 -11.46 23.79
CA ASN A 398 -14.56 -12.28 24.92
C ASN A 398 -13.36 -13.11 25.39
N LEU A 399 -12.82 -12.76 26.55
CA LEU A 399 -11.73 -13.51 27.16
C LEU A 399 -12.29 -14.78 27.81
N GLU A 400 -11.86 -15.95 27.31
CA GLU A 400 -12.13 -17.22 27.96
C GLU A 400 -11.11 -17.48 29.07
N ARG A 401 -11.58 -17.92 30.24
CA ARG A 401 -10.72 -18.36 31.35
C ARG A 401 -10.77 -19.87 31.44
N ALA A 402 -9.61 -20.51 31.44
CA ALA A 402 -9.48 -21.94 31.65
C ALA A 402 -8.46 -22.21 32.77
N PRO A 403 -8.65 -23.24 33.61
CA PRO A 403 -7.68 -23.62 34.62
C PRO A 403 -6.36 -24.08 33.97
N LEU A 404 -5.24 -23.64 34.54
CA LEU A 404 -3.91 -24.03 34.10
C LEU A 404 -3.50 -25.35 34.77
N ASP A 405 -3.30 -26.39 33.97
CA ASP A 405 -2.83 -27.70 34.43
C ASP A 405 -1.31 -27.67 34.71
N MET A 406 -0.96 -27.48 35.99
CA MET A 406 0.44 -27.37 36.44
C MET A 406 1.23 -28.67 36.28
N ASP A 407 0.56 -29.83 36.32
CA ASP A 407 1.19 -31.15 36.20
C ASP A 407 1.62 -31.43 34.76
N LYS A 408 0.87 -30.95 33.77
CA LYS A 408 1.29 -31.02 32.35
C LYS A 408 2.46 -30.08 32.04
N LEU A 409 2.56 -28.94 32.74
CA LEU A 409 3.63 -27.97 32.55
C LEU A 409 4.96 -28.48 33.12
N SER A 410 4.96 -29.05 34.33
CA SER A 410 6.16 -29.61 34.97
C SER A 410 6.75 -30.76 34.15
N ARG A 411 5.90 -31.65 33.62
CA ARG A 411 6.33 -32.76 32.73
C ARG A 411 6.95 -32.29 31.41
N ARG A 412 6.54 -31.12 30.89
CA ARG A 412 7.14 -30.52 29.68
C ARG A 412 8.45 -29.79 29.98
N GLN A 413 8.57 -29.17 31.14
CA GLN A 413 9.79 -28.49 31.57
C GLN A 413 10.91 -29.48 31.94
N GLN A 414 10.57 -30.65 32.50
CA GLN A 414 11.53 -31.73 32.79
C GLN A 414 12.04 -32.48 31.54
N ARG A 415 11.41 -32.27 30.37
CA ARG A 415 11.81 -32.87 29.08
C ARG A 415 12.65 -31.94 28.19
N ARG A 416 12.91 -30.71 28.65
CA ARG A 416 13.90 -29.79 28.07
C ARG A 416 15.14 -29.81 28.94
#